data_AF-A0A917RH93-F1
#
_entry.id   AF-A0A917RH93-F1
#
_cell.length_a   1.000
_cell.length_b   1.000
_cell.length_c   1.000
_cell.angle_alpha   90.00
_cell.angle_beta   90.00
_cell.angle_gamma   90.00
#
_symmetry.space_group_name_H-M   'P 1'
#
loop_
_entity.id
_entity.type
_entity.pdbx_description
1 polymer ?
#
loop_
_entity_poly.entity_id
_entity_poly.type
_entity_poly.pdbx_seq_one_letter_code
_entity_poly.pdbx_strand_id
1 'polypeptide(L)'
;MDAMWAVAGVMGVQMVAVLTLPSDGQAGLKAFLAGVSLLFGEAILVSGVDGEILVAAMVLLSGGLLFLAELGARRDSPLVSLLWMVTGGSGMALITWRRDDLVEWMETNRAPLAVACLTVALLLGTQAMRRRRLRETR
;
A
#
# COMPACT_ATOMS: atom_id res chain seq x y z
N MET A 1 14.52 -19.39 3.57
CA MET A 1 14.38 -18.05 2.97
C MET A 1 13.79 -17.18 4.06
N ASP A 2 14.58 -16.28 4.63
CA ASP A 2 14.15 -15.49 5.80
C ASP A 2 12.91 -14.66 5.43
N ALA A 3 11.96 -14.53 6.36
CA ALA A 3 10.70 -13.80 6.14
C ALA A 3 10.94 -12.39 5.56
N MET A 4 12.08 -11.78 5.90
CA MET A 4 12.56 -10.51 5.36
C MET A 4 12.72 -10.49 3.83
N TRP A 5 13.23 -11.57 3.22
CA TRP A 5 13.37 -11.66 1.77
C TRP A 5 12.01 -11.79 1.07
N ALA A 6 11.05 -12.46 1.71
CA ALA A 6 9.68 -12.54 1.21
C ALA A 6 8.99 -11.17 1.26
N VAL A 7 9.15 -10.42 2.36
CA VAL A 7 8.62 -9.06 2.53
C VAL A 7 9.22 -8.10 1.49
N ALA A 8 10.56 -8.10 1.35
CA ALA A 8 11.26 -7.28 0.36
C ALA A 8 10.84 -7.63 -1.08
N GLY A 9 10.65 -8.93 -1.36
CA GLY A 9 10.16 -9.42 -2.65
C GLY A 9 8.75 -8.93 -2.96
N VAL A 10 7.81 -9.05 -2.01
CA VAL A 10 6.42 -8.56 -2.17
C VAL A 10 6.40 -7.05 -2.40
N MET A 11 7.19 -6.29 -1.64
CA MET A 11 7.29 -4.84 -1.77
C MET A 11 7.88 -4.44 -3.13
N GLY A 12 8.91 -5.14 -3.60
CA GLY A 12 9.50 -4.96 -4.93
C GLY A 12 8.52 -5.29 -6.06
N VAL A 13 7.75 -6.37 -5.93
CA VAL A 13 6.72 -6.73 -6.92
C VAL A 13 5.61 -5.69 -6.97
N GLN A 14 5.14 -5.20 -5.81
CA GLN A 14 4.13 -4.15 -5.74
C GLN A 14 4.66 -2.83 -6.33
N MET A 15 5.92 -2.47 -6.07
CA MET A 15 6.61 -1.33 -6.70
C MET A 15 6.57 -1.41 -8.21
N VAL A 16 7.08 -2.51 -8.74
CA VAL A 16 7.19 -2.73 -10.18
C VAL A 16 5.81 -2.75 -10.80
N ALA A 17 4.83 -3.42 -10.18
CA ALA A 17 3.46 -3.46 -10.65
C ALA A 17 2.82 -2.05 -10.71
N VAL A 18 2.97 -1.22 -9.68
CA VAL A 18 2.48 0.17 -9.69
C VAL A 18 3.15 0.98 -10.82
N LEU A 19 4.46 0.85 -10.99
CA LEU A 19 5.21 1.63 -11.99
C LEU A 19 4.99 1.16 -13.44
N THR A 20 4.70 -0.12 -13.65
CA THR A 20 4.69 -0.73 -14.99
C THR A 20 3.30 -1.02 -15.53
N LEU A 21 2.30 -1.27 -14.68
CA LEU A 21 0.94 -1.55 -15.14
C LEU A 21 0.35 -0.27 -15.74
N PRO A 22 -0.12 -0.26 -16.99
CA PRO A 22 -0.79 0.91 -17.54
C PRO A 22 -2.16 1.11 -16.89
N SER A 23 -2.50 2.35 -16.52
CA SER A 23 -3.81 2.67 -15.94
C SER A 23 -4.95 2.69 -16.97
N ASP A 24 -4.61 2.65 -18.27
CA ASP A 24 -5.60 2.52 -19.36
C ASP A 24 -5.85 1.04 -19.63
N GLY A 25 -7.12 0.62 -19.54
CA GLY A 25 -7.53 -0.78 -19.74
C GLY A 25 -7.33 -1.72 -18.53
N GLN A 26 -6.43 -1.40 -17.59
CA GLN A 26 -6.16 -2.24 -16.40
C GLN A 26 -6.49 -1.58 -15.06
N ALA A 27 -7.25 -0.48 -15.06
CA ALA A 27 -7.72 0.17 -13.83
C ALA A 27 -8.50 -0.79 -12.90
N GLY A 28 -9.23 -1.75 -13.46
CA GLY A 28 -9.92 -2.80 -12.70
C GLY A 28 -8.97 -3.76 -11.98
N LEU A 29 -7.87 -4.15 -12.63
CA LEU A 29 -6.85 -5.02 -12.02
C LEU A 29 -6.11 -4.29 -10.89
N LYS A 30 -5.75 -3.01 -11.09
CA LYS A 30 -5.14 -2.20 -10.02
C LYS A 30 -6.07 -2.01 -8.83
N ALA A 31 -7.35 -1.75 -9.06
CA ALA A 31 -8.33 -1.62 -7.99
C ALA A 31 -8.53 -2.95 -7.25
N PHE A 32 -8.49 -4.08 -7.97
CA PHE A 32 -8.54 -5.41 -7.36
C PHE A 32 -7.30 -5.68 -6.51
N LEU A 33 -6.10 -5.46 -7.05
CA LEU A 33 -4.84 -5.63 -6.31
C LEU A 33 -4.77 -4.72 -5.08
N ALA A 34 -5.26 -3.47 -5.21
CA ALA A 34 -5.40 -2.55 -4.10
C ALA A 34 -6.31 -3.12 -3.01
N GLY A 35 -7.52 -3.56 -3.39
CA GLY A 35 -8.51 -4.09 -2.48
C GLY A 35 -8.02 -5.34 -1.77
N VAL A 36 -7.46 -6.31 -2.49
CA VAL A 36 -6.90 -7.54 -1.90
C VAL A 36 -5.77 -7.22 -0.94
N SER A 37 -4.83 -6.34 -1.33
CA SER A 37 -3.70 -5.99 -0.46
C SER A 37 -4.15 -5.27 0.82
N LEU A 38 -5.11 -4.35 0.71
CA LEU A 38 -5.69 -3.66 1.88
C LEU A 38 -6.45 -4.62 2.79
N LEU A 39 -7.30 -5.49 2.23
CA LEU A 39 -8.11 -6.44 3.01
C LEU A 39 -7.22 -7.43 3.76
N PHE A 40 -6.20 -8.00 3.11
CA PHE A 40 -5.27 -8.90 3.77
C PHE A 40 -4.42 -8.18 4.81
N GLY A 41 -3.93 -6.97 4.50
CA GLY A 41 -3.16 -6.16 5.44
C GLY A 41 -3.96 -5.80 6.71
N GLU A 42 -5.20 -5.34 6.55
CA GLU A 42 -6.12 -5.06 7.66
C GLU A 42 -6.46 -6.33 8.46
N ALA A 43 -6.75 -7.45 7.77
CA ALA A 43 -7.06 -8.70 8.44
C ALA A 43 -5.91 -9.18 9.33
N ILE A 44 -4.67 -9.05 8.86
CA ILE A 44 -3.47 -9.38 9.66
C ILE A 44 -3.33 -8.40 10.84
N LEU A 45 -3.55 -7.11 10.61
CA LEU A 45 -3.42 -6.09 11.65
C LEU A 45 -4.46 -6.24 12.78
N VAL A 46 -5.69 -6.62 12.43
CA VAL A 46 -6.82 -6.76 13.36
C VAL A 46 -6.88 -8.14 14.02
N SER A 47 -6.33 -9.19 13.39
CA SER A 47 -6.33 -10.55 13.95
C SER A 47 -5.43 -10.74 15.18
N GLY A 48 -4.69 -9.70 15.58
CA GLY A 48 -3.85 -9.74 16.79
C GLY A 48 -2.59 -10.58 16.63
N VAL A 49 -2.15 -10.81 15.39
CA VAL A 49 -0.93 -11.57 15.10
C VAL A 49 0.29 -10.71 15.41
N ASP A 50 1.19 -11.23 16.26
CA ASP A 50 2.38 -10.54 16.76
C ASP A 50 3.63 -10.78 15.89
N GLY A 51 4.66 -9.96 16.10
CA GLY A 51 5.99 -10.20 15.54
C GLY A 51 6.11 -9.94 14.03
N GLU A 52 6.86 -10.81 13.35
CA GLU A 52 7.32 -10.60 11.97
C GLU A 52 6.18 -10.45 10.93
N ILE A 53 5.01 -10.98 11.24
CA ILE A 53 3.83 -10.97 10.37
C ILE A 53 3.22 -9.56 10.29
N LEU A 54 3.40 -8.70 11.30
CA LEU A 54 2.99 -7.30 11.25
C LEU A 54 3.71 -6.51 10.16
N VAL A 55 4.97 -6.85 9.90
CA VAL A 55 5.75 -6.22 8.83
C VAL A 55 5.12 -6.54 7.47
N ALA A 56 4.65 -7.78 7.27
CA ALA A 56 3.95 -8.16 6.06
C ALA A 56 2.60 -7.40 5.93
N ALA A 57 1.88 -7.19 7.04
CA ALA A 57 0.68 -6.37 7.05
C ALA A 57 0.96 -4.94 6.58
N MET A 58 2.03 -4.32 7.09
CA MET A 58 2.41 -2.96 6.74
C MET A 58 2.77 -2.83 5.26
N VAL A 59 3.48 -3.81 4.70
CA VAL A 59 3.81 -3.85 3.26
C VAL A 59 2.54 -4.00 2.42
N LEU A 60 1.63 -4.90 2.79
CA LEU A 60 0.35 -5.09 2.10
C LEU A 60 -0.53 -3.83 2.13
N LEU A 61 -0.66 -3.19 3.29
CA LEU A 61 -1.40 -1.94 3.46
C LEU A 61 -0.79 -0.83 2.61
N SER A 62 0.53 -0.66 2.68
CA SER A 62 1.25 0.35 1.91
C SER A 62 1.07 0.14 0.41
N GLY A 63 1.27 -1.10 -0.08
CA GLY A 63 1.08 -1.44 -1.48
C GLY A 63 -0.35 -1.17 -1.97
N GLY A 64 -1.34 -1.53 -1.16
CA GLY A 64 -2.74 -1.30 -1.49
C GLY A 64 -3.12 0.19 -1.58
N LEU A 65 -2.66 1.00 -0.61
CA LEU A 65 -2.82 2.46 -0.65
C LEU A 65 -2.13 3.08 -1.86
N LEU A 66 -0.96 2.56 -2.25
CA LEU A 66 -0.21 3.04 -3.42
C LEU A 66 -0.97 2.81 -4.73
N PHE A 67 -1.56 1.63 -4.93
CA PHE A 67 -2.41 1.39 -6.10
C PHE A 67 -3.62 2.34 -6.14
N LEU A 68 -4.24 2.63 -5.00
CA LEU A 68 -5.34 3.61 -4.95
C LEU A 68 -4.86 5.03 -5.23
N ALA A 69 -3.71 5.43 -4.69
CA ALA A 69 -3.11 6.74 -4.93
C ALA A 69 -2.77 6.94 -6.41
N GLU A 70 -2.23 5.92 -7.05
CA GLU A 70 -1.90 5.95 -8.47
C GLU A 70 -3.15 6.07 -9.34
N LEU A 71 -4.21 5.31 -9.03
CA LEU A 71 -5.53 5.43 -9.68
C LEU A 71 -6.16 6.81 -9.44
N GLY A 72 -5.94 7.38 -8.26
CA GLY A 72 -6.38 8.72 -7.87
C GLY A 72 -5.55 9.86 -8.45
N ALA A 73 -4.36 9.60 -9.00
CA ALA A 73 -3.47 10.63 -9.52
C ALA A 73 -3.57 10.81 -11.04
N ARG A 74 -3.07 11.95 -11.55
CA ARG A 74 -2.99 12.18 -13.01
C ARG A 74 -1.69 11.51 -13.44
N ARG A 75 -1.72 10.78 -14.57
CA ARG A 75 -0.58 10.04 -15.11
C ARG A 75 0.68 10.90 -15.27
N ASP A 76 0.50 12.21 -15.43
CA ASP A 76 1.57 13.19 -15.61
C ASP A 76 2.11 13.81 -14.31
N SER A 77 1.65 13.34 -13.14
CA SER A 77 2.13 13.87 -11.87
C SER A 77 3.30 13.03 -11.34
N PRO A 78 4.56 13.50 -11.48
CA PRO A 78 5.72 12.80 -10.95
C PRO A 78 5.68 12.65 -9.42
N LEU A 79 4.80 13.41 -8.74
CA LEU A 79 4.60 13.35 -7.30
C LEU A 79 4.25 11.96 -6.78
N VAL A 80 3.50 11.15 -7.53
CA VAL A 80 3.18 9.78 -7.07
C VAL A 80 4.40 8.89 -7.12
N SER A 81 5.17 8.92 -8.21
CA SER A 81 6.42 8.17 -8.31
C SER A 81 7.47 8.65 -7.29
N LEU A 82 7.47 9.93 -6.94
CA LEU A 82 8.39 10.52 -5.98
C LEU A 82 7.98 10.20 -4.53
N LEU A 83 6.68 10.33 -4.21
CA LEU A 83 6.12 9.81 -2.96
C LEU A 83 6.41 8.33 -2.81
N TRP A 84 6.32 7.57 -3.91
CA TRP A 84 6.63 6.15 -3.96
C TRP A 84 8.10 5.89 -3.62
N MET A 85 9.06 6.59 -4.24
CA MET A 85 10.49 6.39 -3.94
C MET A 85 10.82 6.78 -2.49
N VAL A 86 10.22 7.85 -2.00
CA VAL A 86 10.45 8.33 -0.63
C VAL A 86 9.83 7.36 0.39
N THR A 87 8.54 7.01 0.25
CA THR A 87 7.85 6.12 1.19
C THR A 87 8.30 4.67 1.08
N GLY A 88 8.55 4.17 -0.13
CA GLY A 88 9.11 2.84 -0.38
C GLY A 88 10.55 2.73 0.11
N GLY A 89 11.38 3.74 -0.15
CA GLY A 89 12.77 3.79 0.35
C GLY A 89 12.83 3.91 1.87
N SER A 90 12.03 4.81 2.46
CA SER A 90 11.97 4.97 3.93
C SER A 90 11.35 3.75 4.60
N GLY A 91 10.34 3.13 4.00
CA GLY A 91 9.70 1.91 4.50
C GLY A 91 10.69 0.74 4.50
N MET A 92 11.43 0.55 3.40
CA MET A 92 12.53 -0.43 3.34
C MET A 92 13.59 -0.16 4.41
N ALA A 93 14.03 1.09 4.57
CA ALA A 93 15.02 1.46 5.57
C ALA A 93 14.53 1.20 7.01
N LEU A 94 13.27 1.51 7.30
CA LEU A 94 12.66 1.21 8.60
C LEU A 94 12.55 -0.29 8.85
N ILE A 95 12.11 -1.06 7.86
CA ILE A 95 11.99 -2.53 7.96
C ILE A 95 13.36 -3.20 8.12
N THR A 96 14.41 -2.67 7.48
CA THR A 96 15.76 -3.26 7.54
C THR A 96 16.59 -2.81 8.74
N TRP A 97 16.44 -1.57 9.22
CA TRP A 97 17.29 -1.02 10.28
C TRP A 97 16.59 -0.85 11.64
N ARG A 98 15.26 -0.82 11.67
CA ARG A 98 14.44 -0.50 12.85
C ARG A 98 13.29 -1.49 13.02
N ARG A 99 13.49 -2.74 12.59
CA ARG A 99 12.44 -3.75 12.52
C ARG A 99 11.74 -3.97 13.87
N ASP A 100 12.53 -4.20 14.92
CA ASP A 100 11.99 -4.56 16.23
C ASP A 100 11.26 -3.37 16.85
N ASP A 101 11.84 -2.17 16.77
CA ASP A 101 11.21 -0.90 17.15
C ASP A 101 9.88 -0.68 16.39
N LEU A 102 9.84 -1.01 15.09
CA LEU A 102 8.66 -0.87 14.24
C LEU A 102 7.55 -1.86 14.65
N VAL A 103 7.91 -3.12 14.92
CA VAL A 103 6.98 -4.15 15.35
C VAL A 103 6.38 -3.78 16.71
N GLU A 104 7.20 -3.39 17.68
CA GLU A 104 6.75 -2.97 19.02
C GLU A 104 5.81 -1.75 18.94
N TRP A 105 6.16 -0.77 18.10
CA TRP A 105 5.29 0.38 17.86
C TRP A 105 3.96 -0.01 17.21
N MET A 106 3.99 -0.91 16.22
CA MET A 106 2.78 -1.40 15.55
C MET A 106 1.89 -2.18 16.50
N GLU A 107 2.44 -3.01 17.39
CA GLU A 107 1.70 -3.75 18.41
C GLU A 107 0.96 -2.79 19.36
N THR A 108 1.63 -1.70 19.75
CA THR A 108 1.03 -0.66 20.60
C THR A 108 -0.06 0.14 19.87
N ASN A 109 0.07 0.32 18.56
CA ASN A 109 -0.76 1.23 17.77
C ASN A 109 -1.66 0.53 16.74
N ARG A 110 -1.97 -0.76 16.90
CA ARG A 110 -2.75 -1.55 15.92
C ARG A 110 -4.07 -0.89 15.51
N ALA A 111 -4.90 -0.56 16.51
CA ALA A 111 -6.22 0.03 16.28
C ALA A 111 -6.16 1.41 15.60
N PRO A 112 -5.36 2.39 16.07
CA PRO A 112 -5.26 3.66 15.36
C PRO A 112 -4.64 3.53 13.97
N LEU A 113 -3.72 2.57 13.76
CA LEU A 113 -3.12 2.30 12.44
C LEU A 113 -4.17 1.77 11.46
N ALA A 114 -4.99 0.79 11.86
CA ALA A 114 -6.10 0.25 11.06
C ALA A 114 -7.08 1.37 10.65
N VAL A 115 -7.48 2.20 11.61
CA VAL A 115 -8.41 3.31 11.35
C VAL A 115 -7.81 4.33 10.39
N ALA A 116 -6.53 4.67 10.56
CA ALA A 116 -5.83 5.59 9.66
C ALA A 116 -5.73 5.00 8.23
N CYS A 117 -5.32 3.74 8.10
CA CYS A 117 -5.23 3.03 6.82
C CYS A 117 -6.57 2.97 6.09
N LEU A 118 -7.65 2.58 6.78
CA LEU A 118 -9.01 2.57 6.23
C LEU A 118 -9.46 3.96 5.78
N THR A 119 -9.20 4.99 6.59
CA THR A 119 -9.57 6.37 6.26
C THR A 119 -8.86 6.85 5.00
N VAL A 120 -7.56 6.60 4.89
CA VAL A 120 -6.78 6.95 3.69
C VAL A 120 -7.24 6.14 2.48
N ALA A 121 -7.51 4.85 2.65
CA ALA A 121 -8.03 4.00 1.58
C ALA A 121 -9.37 4.52 1.02
N LEU A 122 -10.30 4.93 1.88
CA LEU A 122 -11.58 5.51 1.47
C LEU A 122 -11.38 6.84 0.72
N LEU A 123 -10.51 7.71 1.21
CA LEU A 123 -10.19 8.98 0.54
C LEU A 123 -9.59 8.75 -0.85
N LEU A 124 -8.62 7.85 -0.98
CA LEU A 124 -7.98 7.56 -2.27
C LEU A 124 -8.94 6.81 -3.22
N GLY A 125 -9.73 5.88 -2.71
CA GLY A 125 -10.73 5.15 -3.48
C GLY A 125 -11.82 6.06 -4.04
N THR A 126 -12.31 7.01 -3.25
CA THR A 126 -13.28 8.02 -3.73
C THR A 126 -12.69 8.94 -4.79
N GLN A 127 -11.42 9.36 -4.62
CA GLN A 127 -10.72 10.15 -5.64
C GLN A 127 -10.52 9.38 -6.95
N ALA A 128 -10.14 8.11 -6.87
CA ALA A 128 -10.00 7.22 -8.03
C ALA A 128 -11.35 7.05 -8.76
N MET A 129 -12.44 6.79 -8.03
CA MET A 129 -13.78 6.66 -8.61
C MET A 129 -14.26 7.95 -9.28
N ARG A 130 -14.07 9.10 -8.61
CA ARG A 130 -14.46 10.41 -9.15
C ARG A 130 -13.76 10.70 -10.48
N ARG A 131 -12.47 10.35 -10.58
CA ARG A 131 -11.70 10.54 -11.81
C ARG A 131 -12.11 9.61 -12.94
N ARG A 132 -12.44 8.36 -12.62
CA ARG A 132 -12.93 7.42 -13.63
C ARG A 132 -14.22 7.94 -14.28
N ARG A 133 -15.18 8.42 -13.47
CA ARG A 133 -16.42 9.05 -13.98
C ARG A 133 -16.15 10.28 -14.85
N LEU A 134 -15.16 11.10 -14.51
CA LEU A 134 -14.76 12.26 -15.31
C LEU A 134 -14.10 11.89 -16.65
N ARG A 135 -13.52 10.69 -16.78
CA ARG A 135 -12.96 10.19 -18.04
C ARG A 135 -14.03 9.53 -18.92
N GLU A 136 -15.03 8.89 -18.33
CA GLU A 136 -16.14 8.25 -19.06
C GLU A 136 -17.14 9.27 -19.64
N THR A 137 -17.13 10.52 -19.16
CA THR A 137 -18.02 11.61 -19.60
C THR A 137 -17.39 12.55 -20.63
N ARG A 138 -16.17 12.24 -21.11
CA ARG A 138 -15.37 13.06 -22.02
C ARG A 138 -15.07 12.29 -23.30
#